data_AF-A0A2E2HFA6-F1
#
_entry.id   AF-A0A2E2HFA6-F1
#
_cell.length_a   1.000
_cell.length_b   1.000
_cell.length_c   1.000
_cell.angle_alpha   90.00
_cell.angle_beta   90.00
_cell.angle_gamma   90.00
#
_symmetry.space_group_name_H-M   'P 1'
#
loop_
_entity.id
_entity.type
_entity.pdbx_description
1 polymer ?
#
loop_
_entity_poly.entity_id
_entity_poly.type
_entity_poly.pdbx_seq_one_letter_code
_entity_poly.pdbx_strand_id
1 'polypeptide(L)'
;MTGIRNLARQKKNYILIILSPETGSEFFCQETVLDHYAVMGNPIAHSLSPSIHAAFAEQTAQRLSYEALLVEEGTFPEAVSEFFENAGKGLNVTVPFKQEAWALAVQRSAGAELAGAVNTLFLDSDGTLQGHNTDGIGLVRDIKDNHGGQLAQKDVLILGAGGATRGILLPILEQKPRSVVVANRSPEKAEELAELFAEFGNVSACSLEELAEVETDWLINATSASLQGELPPLTRNNLRQGATCYDLMYGKQPTPFCQWARQAGAAKSLDGLGMLVEQAAESFYLWRGIRPDTGPVINSLR
;
A
#
# COMPACT_ATOMS: atom_id res chain seq x y z
N MET A 1 1.51 53.58 34.00
CA MET A 1 0.04 53.65 33.88
C MET A 1 -0.29 53.79 32.40
N THR A 2 -1.05 52.97 31.69
CA THR A 2 -1.81 51.74 31.96
C THR A 2 -2.28 51.34 30.54
N GLY A 3 -2.26 50.06 30.16
CA GLY A 3 -3.05 49.63 29.00
C GLY A 3 -2.49 48.52 28.11
N ILE A 4 -1.95 47.45 28.68
CA ILE A 4 -1.88 46.17 27.96
C ILE A 4 -3.31 45.62 27.92
N ARG A 5 -3.96 45.64 26.75
CA ARG A 5 -5.20 44.89 26.50
C ARG A 5 -4.87 43.63 25.72
N ASN A 6 -5.20 42.50 26.34
CA ASN A 6 -5.17 41.14 25.81
C ASN A 6 -5.75 41.07 24.38
N LEU A 7 -4.95 40.57 23.43
CA LEU A 7 -5.47 39.85 22.27
C LEU A 7 -5.21 38.35 22.46
N ALA A 8 -6.27 37.59 22.19
CA ALA A 8 -6.35 36.15 22.39
C ALA A 8 -5.26 35.37 21.67
N ARG A 9 -4.80 34.30 22.34
CA ARG A 9 -3.94 33.24 21.80
C ARG A 9 -4.58 32.60 20.57
N GLN A 10 -4.12 32.95 19.38
CA GLN A 10 -3.93 32.00 18.28
C GLN A 10 -2.42 31.86 18.11
N LYS A 11 -1.87 30.67 18.42
CA LYS A 11 -0.48 30.34 18.06
C LYS A 11 -0.40 30.27 16.53
N LYS A 12 -0.08 31.39 15.89
CA LYS A 12 0.54 31.37 14.56
C LYS A 12 2.04 31.45 14.78
N ASN A 13 2.77 30.46 14.29
CA ASN A 13 4.23 30.44 14.31
C ASN A 13 4.74 31.56 13.39
N TYR A 14 5.08 32.70 13.98
CA TYR A 14 5.83 33.76 13.31
C TYR A 14 7.05 34.07 14.17
N ILE A 15 8.24 34.05 13.57
CA ILE A 15 9.45 34.60 14.18
C ILE A 15 9.47 36.10 13.87
N LEU A 16 9.42 36.93 14.91
CA LEU A 16 9.63 38.37 14.77
C LEU A 16 11.14 38.63 14.63
N ILE A 17 11.60 38.95 13.41
CA ILE A 17 12.97 39.42 13.19
C ILE A 17 12.96 40.95 13.30
N ILE A 18 13.60 41.51 14.33
CA ILE A 18 13.82 42.95 14.44
C ILE A 18 15.02 43.31 13.56
N LEU A 19 14.84 44.16 12.55
CA LEU A 19 15.95 44.70 11.73
C LEU A 19 15.96 46.23 11.67
N SER A 20 17.19 46.73 11.49
CA SER A 20 17.73 48.09 11.35
C SER A 20 16.78 49.24 10.95
N PRO A 21 17.01 50.49 11.45
CA PRO A 21 16.00 51.56 11.52
C PRO A 21 15.59 52.23 10.19
N GLU A 22 16.08 51.82 9.02
CA GLU A 22 16.09 52.71 7.85
C GLU A 22 15.05 52.45 6.74
N THR A 23 14.27 51.36 6.73
CA THR A 23 13.35 51.12 5.59
C THR A 23 11.92 50.66 5.89
N GLY A 24 11.49 50.59 7.15
CA GLY A 24 10.06 50.56 7.54
C GLY A 24 9.13 49.51 6.89
N SER A 25 9.67 48.53 6.16
CA SER A 25 8.90 47.47 5.48
C SER A 25 8.97 46.19 6.29
N GLU A 26 7.83 45.77 6.85
CA GLU A 26 7.68 44.46 7.49
C GLU A 26 7.72 43.35 6.42
N PHE A 27 8.77 42.53 6.45
CA PHE A 27 8.82 41.29 5.66
C PHE A 27 8.37 40.12 6.55
N PHE A 28 7.21 39.55 6.27
CA PHE A 28 6.78 38.30 6.88
C PHE A 28 7.41 37.14 6.11
N CYS A 29 8.48 36.54 6.64
CA CYS A 29 8.88 35.20 6.21
C CYS A 29 7.89 34.21 6.81
N GLN A 30 7.02 33.62 5.99
CA GLN A 30 6.32 32.39 6.39
C GLN A 30 7.38 31.31 6.60
N GLU A 31 7.52 30.86 7.84
CA GLU A 31 8.19 29.59 8.11
C GLU A 31 7.39 28.52 7.37
N THR A 32 7.97 27.98 6.30
CA THR A 32 7.33 26.93 5.51
C THR A 32 7.32 25.68 6.37
N VAL A 33 6.25 25.49 7.12
CA VAL A 33 6.00 24.27 7.89
C VAL A 33 6.00 23.12 6.90
N LEU A 34 6.90 22.17 7.10
CA LEU A 34 7.01 20.97 6.27
C LEU A 34 5.83 20.05 6.60
N ASP A 35 5.08 19.61 5.60
CA ASP A 35 4.02 18.64 5.83
C ASP A 35 4.62 17.29 6.25
N HIS A 36 4.09 16.72 7.33
CA HIS A 36 4.66 15.51 7.95
C HIS A 36 3.85 14.26 7.62
N TYR A 37 4.51 13.24 7.09
CA TYR A 37 3.95 11.93 6.79
C TYR A 37 4.79 10.83 7.45
N ALA A 38 4.22 9.65 7.66
CA ALA A 38 5.00 8.51 8.15
C ALA A 38 4.40 7.17 7.73
N VAL A 39 5.20 6.10 7.90
CA VAL A 39 4.71 4.73 7.94
C VAL A 39 4.83 4.17 9.35
N MET A 40 3.75 3.59 9.87
CA MET A 40 3.73 2.90 11.17
C MET A 40 3.70 1.39 11.01
N GLY A 41 4.54 0.68 11.77
CA GLY A 41 4.59 -0.78 11.75
C GLY A 41 5.54 -1.38 12.77
N ASN A 42 5.52 -2.71 12.88
CA ASN A 42 6.43 -3.48 13.71
C ASN A 42 6.71 -4.87 13.08
N PRO A 43 7.94 -5.15 12.61
CA PRO A 43 9.11 -4.26 12.53
C PRO A 43 8.97 -3.22 11.39
N ILE A 44 9.74 -2.12 11.45
CA ILE A 44 9.68 -1.04 10.44
C ILE A 44 11.04 -0.63 9.84
N ALA A 45 12.16 -1.08 10.43
CA ALA A 45 13.50 -0.58 10.11
C ALA A 45 13.95 -0.80 8.65
N HIS A 46 13.35 -1.76 7.95
CA HIS A 46 13.65 -2.08 6.56
C HIS A 46 12.64 -1.51 5.56
N SER A 47 11.74 -0.64 6.00
CA SER A 47 10.74 -0.02 5.12
C SER A 47 11.42 0.86 4.07
N LEU A 48 11.09 0.62 2.80
CA LEU A 48 11.53 1.48 1.69
C LEU A 48 10.62 2.70 1.50
N SER A 49 9.45 2.76 2.17
CA SER A 49 8.48 3.84 2.00
C SER A 49 9.08 5.24 2.20
N PRO A 50 9.94 5.50 3.21
CA PRO A 50 10.58 6.82 3.34
C PRO A 50 11.38 7.23 2.10
N SER A 51 12.17 6.32 1.53
CA SER A 51 12.95 6.61 0.31
C SER A 51 12.07 6.81 -0.92
N ILE A 52 10.99 6.04 -1.04
CA ILE A 52 10.01 6.14 -2.13
C ILE A 52 9.28 7.49 -2.08
N HIS A 53 8.74 7.86 -0.91
CA HIS A 53 8.01 9.13 -0.75
C HIS A 53 8.94 10.34 -0.86
N ALA A 54 10.21 10.23 -0.44
CA ALA A 54 11.21 11.27 -0.68
C ALA A 54 11.46 11.48 -2.19
N ALA A 55 11.63 10.40 -2.96
CA ALA A 55 11.79 10.47 -4.41
C ALA A 55 10.55 11.07 -5.10
N PHE A 56 9.33 10.70 -4.67
CA PHE A 56 8.10 11.31 -5.17
C PHE A 56 8.01 12.80 -4.84
N ALA A 57 8.38 13.20 -3.62
CA ALA A 57 8.39 14.60 -3.21
C ALA A 57 9.36 15.43 -4.07
N GLU A 58 10.57 14.93 -4.32
CA GLU A 58 11.55 15.56 -5.21
C GLU A 58 11.02 15.66 -6.64
N GLN A 59 10.54 14.55 -7.20
CA GLN A 59 10.01 14.47 -8.57
C GLN A 59 8.84 15.44 -8.81
N THR A 60 8.00 15.68 -7.79
CA THR A 60 6.78 16.49 -7.89
C THR A 60 6.91 17.88 -7.25
N ALA A 61 8.14 18.28 -6.88
CA ALA A 61 8.46 19.54 -6.20
C ALA A 61 7.59 19.80 -4.94
N GLN A 62 7.22 18.75 -4.22
CA GLN A 62 6.46 18.83 -2.97
C GLN A 62 7.39 18.97 -1.77
N ARG A 63 6.99 19.78 -0.79
CA ARG A 63 7.74 20.00 0.45
C ARG A 63 7.11 19.21 1.59
N LEU A 64 7.64 18.02 1.84
CA LEU A 64 7.19 17.13 2.91
C LEU A 64 8.37 16.36 3.51
N SER A 65 8.17 15.81 4.71
CA SER A 65 8.99 14.70 5.23
C SER A 65 8.16 13.44 5.32
N TYR A 66 8.85 12.31 5.22
CA TYR A 66 8.26 11.00 5.41
C TYR A 66 9.21 10.16 6.26
N GLU A 67 8.73 9.64 7.38
CA GLU A 67 9.54 8.82 8.29
C GLU A 67 8.95 7.43 8.55
N ALA A 68 9.75 6.56 9.16
CA ALA A 68 9.33 5.24 9.61
C ALA A 68 9.23 5.23 11.13
N LEU A 69 8.03 4.97 11.64
CA LEU A 69 7.72 4.97 13.07
C LEU A 69 7.51 3.53 13.55
N LEU A 70 8.36 3.10 14.48
CA LEU A 70 8.19 1.84 15.17
C LEU A 70 7.11 2.03 16.23
N VAL A 71 6.07 1.22 16.17
CA VAL A 71 4.95 1.27 17.11
C VAL A 71 4.86 -0.08 17.82
N GLU A 72 4.74 -0.05 19.14
CA GLU A 72 4.59 -1.27 19.94
C GLU A 72 3.17 -1.83 19.80
N GLU A 73 3.02 -3.15 19.86
CA GLU A 73 1.69 -3.76 19.85
C GLU A 73 0.86 -3.28 21.05
N GLY A 74 -0.40 -2.92 20.80
CA GLY A 74 -1.31 -2.39 21.81
C GLY A 74 -1.19 -0.88 22.09
N THR A 75 -0.33 -0.14 21.38
CA THR A 75 -0.25 1.34 21.47
C THR A 75 -0.54 2.07 20.16
N PHE A 76 -1.01 1.33 19.15
CA PHE A 76 -1.23 1.87 17.81
C PHE A 76 -2.28 2.99 17.75
N PRO A 77 -3.47 2.87 18.37
CA PRO A 77 -4.45 3.96 18.38
C PRO A 77 -3.91 5.26 18.98
N GLU A 78 -3.16 5.17 20.08
CA GLU A 78 -2.54 6.32 20.74
C GLU A 78 -1.48 6.97 19.83
N ALA A 79 -0.64 6.17 19.19
CA ALA A 79 0.37 6.66 18.26
C ALA A 79 -0.25 7.40 17.06
N VAL A 80 -1.36 6.88 16.51
CA VAL A 80 -2.10 7.56 15.44
C VAL A 80 -2.69 8.88 15.93
N SER A 81 -3.30 8.91 17.12
CA SER A 81 -3.86 10.15 17.70
C SER A 81 -2.76 11.20 17.89
N GLU A 82 -1.65 10.83 18.52
CA GLU A 82 -0.52 11.72 18.78
C GLU A 82 0.06 12.28 17.47
N PHE A 83 0.17 11.45 16.43
CA PHE A 83 0.69 11.89 15.13
C PHE A 83 -0.18 13.00 14.51
N PHE A 84 -1.50 12.83 14.51
CA PHE A 84 -2.42 13.82 13.94
C PHE A 84 -2.59 15.06 14.85
N GLU A 85 -2.54 14.90 16.18
CA GLU A 85 -2.50 16.02 17.14
C GLU A 85 -1.27 16.92 16.96
N ASN A 86 -0.15 16.33 16.55
CA ASN A 86 1.09 17.04 16.19
C ASN A 86 1.12 17.50 14.71
N ALA A 87 -0.06 17.71 14.11
CA ALA A 87 -0.23 18.23 12.76
C ALA A 87 0.30 17.34 11.62
N GLY A 88 0.42 16.03 11.86
CA GLY A 88 0.65 15.03 10.82
C GLY A 88 -0.43 15.06 9.73
N LYS A 89 -0.04 14.77 8.48
CA LYS A 89 -0.90 14.92 7.29
C LYS A 89 -1.39 13.60 6.71
N GLY A 90 -0.66 12.52 6.95
CA GLY A 90 -1.08 11.20 6.50
C GLY A 90 -0.14 10.11 6.99
N LEU A 91 -0.68 8.90 7.13
CA LEU A 91 0.05 7.73 7.59
C LEU A 91 -0.14 6.59 6.61
N ASN A 92 0.94 5.93 6.21
CA ASN A 92 0.83 4.55 5.81
C ASN A 92 0.86 3.64 7.03
N VAL A 93 0.21 2.49 6.92
CA VAL A 93 0.15 1.47 7.96
C VAL A 93 0.58 0.14 7.35
N THR A 94 1.54 -0.51 7.98
CA THR A 94 2.00 -1.85 7.60
C THR A 94 1.75 -2.86 8.71
N VAL A 95 2.24 -4.08 8.55
CA VAL A 95 2.09 -5.15 9.55
C VAL A 95 2.59 -4.69 10.94
N PRO A 96 1.90 -5.10 12.02
CA PRO A 96 0.65 -5.87 12.07
C PRO A 96 -0.63 -5.02 12.06
N PHE A 97 -0.53 -3.69 11.98
CA PHE A 97 -1.59 -2.75 12.39
C PHE A 97 -2.71 -2.47 11.37
N LYS A 98 -2.71 -3.10 10.19
CA LYS A 98 -3.69 -2.76 9.14
C LYS A 98 -5.16 -2.98 9.56
N GLN A 99 -5.43 -3.97 10.42
CA GLN A 99 -6.78 -4.21 10.96
C GLN A 99 -7.16 -3.20 12.04
N GLU A 100 -6.21 -2.82 12.89
CA GLU A 100 -6.43 -1.77 13.90
C GLU A 100 -6.68 -0.40 13.23
N ALA A 101 -5.92 -0.09 12.18
CA ALA A 101 -6.16 1.10 11.36
C ALA A 101 -7.54 1.10 10.69
N TRP A 102 -8.02 -0.07 10.28
CA TRP A 102 -9.37 -0.23 9.76
C TRP A 102 -10.42 0.05 10.83
N ALA A 103 -10.25 -0.50 12.04
CA ALA A 103 -11.16 -0.25 13.14
C ALA A 103 -11.17 1.23 13.60
N LEU A 104 -10.01 1.90 13.52
CA LEU A 104 -9.83 3.29 13.94
C LEU A 104 -10.40 4.31 12.94
N ALA A 105 -10.32 4.02 11.63
CA ALA A 105 -10.81 4.92 10.60
C ALA A 105 -12.34 5.14 10.72
N VAL A 106 -12.75 6.41 10.71
CA VAL A 106 -14.18 6.80 10.84
C VAL A 106 -14.92 6.56 9.53
N GLN A 107 -14.28 6.88 8.41
CA GLN A 107 -14.77 6.59 7.07
C GLN A 107 -13.75 5.74 6.32
N ARG A 108 -14.25 4.81 5.51
CA ARG A 108 -13.43 3.83 4.81
C ARG A 108 -13.85 3.72 3.36
N SER A 109 -12.87 3.64 2.48
CA SER A 109 -13.12 3.29 1.07
C SER A 109 -13.76 1.90 0.96
N ALA A 110 -14.54 1.65 -0.10
CA ALA A 110 -15.16 0.35 -0.33
C ALA A 110 -14.13 -0.81 -0.35
N GLY A 111 -12.97 -0.58 -0.96
CA GLY A 111 -11.86 -1.54 -0.96
C GLY A 111 -11.32 -1.80 0.45
N ALA A 112 -11.18 -0.79 1.29
CA ALA A 112 -10.77 -0.97 2.69
C ALA A 112 -11.83 -1.70 3.51
N GLU A 113 -13.12 -1.41 3.30
CA GLU A 113 -14.23 -2.09 3.97
C GLU A 113 -14.22 -3.59 3.69
N LEU A 114 -14.17 -3.97 2.41
CA LEU A 114 -14.11 -5.37 1.99
C LEU A 114 -12.82 -6.06 2.42
N ALA A 115 -11.69 -5.35 2.36
CA ALA A 115 -10.40 -5.84 2.83
C ALA A 115 -10.38 -6.10 4.35
N GLY A 116 -11.23 -5.43 5.13
CA GLY A 116 -11.11 -5.39 6.59
C GLY A 116 -9.75 -4.87 7.04
N ALA A 117 -9.12 -4.01 6.23
CA ALA A 117 -7.75 -3.57 6.42
C ALA A 117 -7.52 -2.20 5.75
N VAL A 118 -6.80 -1.32 6.45
CA VAL A 118 -6.39 0.01 5.98
C VAL A 118 -4.87 0.09 5.99
N ASN A 119 -4.28 0.54 4.89
CA ASN A 119 -2.83 0.79 4.78
C ASN A 119 -2.50 2.29 4.58
N THR A 120 -3.52 3.15 4.47
CA THR A 120 -3.38 4.59 4.21
C THR A 120 -4.44 5.36 5.01
N LEU A 121 -4.00 6.28 5.86
CA LEU A 121 -4.83 7.14 6.70
C LEU A 121 -4.55 8.62 6.40
N PHE A 122 -5.57 9.47 6.49
CA PHE A 122 -5.45 10.93 6.48
C PHE A 122 -6.69 11.59 7.07
N LEU A 123 -6.58 12.87 7.44
CA LEU A 123 -7.74 13.68 7.80
C LEU A 123 -8.29 14.38 6.56
N ASP A 124 -9.59 14.31 6.33
CA ASP A 124 -10.24 15.11 5.28
C ASP A 124 -10.39 16.59 5.69
N SER A 125 -11.07 17.38 4.85
CA SER A 125 -11.30 18.81 5.10
C SER A 125 -12.12 19.10 6.36
N ASP A 126 -12.94 18.15 6.80
CA ASP A 126 -13.78 18.26 7.98
C ASP A 126 -13.08 17.71 9.24
N GLY A 127 -11.85 17.19 9.09
CA GLY A 127 -11.08 16.58 10.16
C GLY A 127 -11.49 15.14 10.47
N THR A 128 -12.22 14.47 9.58
CA THR A 128 -12.60 13.07 9.73
C THR A 128 -11.44 12.17 9.31
N LEU A 129 -11.13 11.15 10.13
CA LEU A 129 -10.10 10.17 9.81
C LEU A 129 -10.60 9.21 8.73
N GLN A 130 -10.00 9.33 7.54
CA GLN A 130 -10.26 8.52 6.36
C GLN A 130 -9.30 7.34 6.29
N GLY A 131 -9.83 6.17 5.92
CA GLY A 131 -9.07 4.92 5.78
C GLY A 131 -9.18 4.31 4.38
N HIS A 132 -8.04 4.12 3.72
CA HIS A 132 -7.92 3.54 2.39
C HIS A 132 -7.02 2.31 2.40
N ASN A 133 -7.25 1.41 1.44
CA ASN A 133 -6.37 0.31 1.12
C ASN A 133 -5.85 0.49 -0.30
N THR A 134 -4.56 0.81 -0.44
CA THR A 134 -3.90 1.08 -1.72
C THR A 134 -3.15 -0.14 -2.28
N ASP A 135 -3.09 -1.26 -1.55
CA ASP A 135 -2.33 -2.44 -1.96
C ASP A 135 -2.86 -3.00 -3.29
N GLY A 136 -4.18 -3.24 -3.39
CA GLY A 136 -4.77 -3.86 -4.58
C GLY A 136 -4.71 -2.99 -5.84
N ILE A 137 -4.95 -1.69 -5.72
CA ILE A 137 -4.77 -0.76 -6.86
C ILE A 137 -3.30 -0.65 -7.24
N GLY A 138 -2.38 -0.71 -6.27
CA GLY A 138 -0.94 -0.76 -6.52
C GLY A 138 -0.54 -1.98 -7.35
N LEU A 139 -1.03 -3.17 -6.99
CA LEU A 139 -0.80 -4.40 -7.76
C LEU A 139 -1.35 -4.29 -9.18
N VAL A 140 -2.58 -3.82 -9.34
CA VAL A 140 -3.23 -3.72 -10.67
C VAL A 140 -2.48 -2.74 -11.57
N ARG A 141 -2.02 -1.60 -11.04
CA ARG A 141 -1.20 -0.66 -11.81
C ARG A 141 0.13 -1.24 -12.19
N ASP A 142 0.82 -1.93 -11.28
CA ASP A 142 2.10 -2.53 -11.60
C ASP A 142 1.98 -3.56 -12.72
N ILE A 143 0.94 -4.39 -12.67
CA ILE A 143 0.61 -5.35 -13.71
C ILE A 143 0.40 -4.65 -15.06
N LYS A 144 -0.40 -3.59 -15.10
CA LYS A 144 -0.84 -2.95 -16.35
C LYS A 144 0.19 -1.98 -16.91
N ASP A 145 0.65 -1.05 -16.08
CA ASP A 145 1.38 0.13 -16.50
C ASP A 145 2.88 -0.17 -16.58
N ASN A 146 3.44 -0.87 -15.60
CA ASN A 146 4.88 -1.22 -15.58
C ASN A 146 5.19 -2.49 -16.38
N HIS A 147 4.25 -3.44 -16.41
CA HIS A 147 4.48 -4.74 -17.04
C HIS A 147 3.65 -4.98 -18.30
N GLY A 148 2.77 -4.06 -18.71
CA GLY A 148 1.97 -4.22 -19.94
C GLY A 148 1.03 -5.43 -19.91
N GLY A 149 0.65 -5.88 -18.72
CA GLY A 149 -0.21 -7.03 -18.46
C GLY A 149 -1.70 -6.69 -18.56
N GLN A 150 -2.52 -7.72 -18.72
CA GLN A 150 -3.97 -7.60 -18.75
C GLN A 150 -4.60 -8.72 -17.92
N LEU A 151 -5.52 -8.36 -17.03
CA LEU A 151 -6.31 -9.29 -16.22
C LEU A 151 -7.68 -9.58 -16.83
N ALA A 152 -8.23 -8.69 -17.66
CA ALA A 152 -9.53 -8.88 -18.28
C ALA A 152 -9.57 -10.15 -19.14
N GLN A 153 -10.62 -10.96 -18.94
CA GLN A 153 -10.81 -12.26 -19.61
C GLN A 153 -9.70 -13.29 -19.38
N LYS A 154 -8.88 -13.12 -18.34
CA LYS A 154 -7.84 -14.08 -17.92
C LYS A 154 -8.32 -14.91 -16.74
N ASP A 155 -7.78 -16.12 -16.61
CA ASP A 155 -7.91 -16.85 -15.35
C ASP A 155 -6.75 -16.44 -14.44
N VAL A 156 -7.07 -16.19 -13.18
CA VAL A 156 -6.14 -15.78 -12.14
C VAL A 156 -6.19 -16.83 -11.03
N LEU A 157 -5.03 -17.29 -10.59
CA LEU A 157 -4.89 -18.15 -9.41
C LEU A 157 -4.11 -17.37 -8.36
N ILE A 158 -4.70 -17.19 -7.19
CA ILE A 158 -4.07 -16.52 -6.05
C ILE A 158 -3.77 -17.56 -4.98
N LEU A 159 -2.52 -17.62 -4.53
CA LEU A 159 -2.08 -18.50 -3.46
C LEU A 159 -2.10 -17.74 -2.13
N GLY A 160 -2.82 -18.28 -1.16
CA GLY A 160 -3.04 -17.69 0.16
C GLY A 160 -4.41 -17.02 0.27
N ALA A 161 -5.05 -17.17 1.43
CA ALA A 161 -6.30 -16.50 1.79
C ALA A 161 -6.10 -15.56 3.00
N GLY A 162 -4.98 -14.83 3.02
CA GLY A 162 -4.64 -13.89 4.09
C GLY A 162 -5.08 -12.46 3.81
N GLY A 163 -4.65 -11.52 4.68
CA GLY A 163 -4.97 -10.10 4.54
C GLY A 163 -4.48 -9.48 3.22
N ALA A 164 -3.35 -9.94 2.68
CA ALA A 164 -2.86 -9.50 1.38
C ALA A 164 -3.84 -9.86 0.25
N THR A 165 -4.26 -11.13 0.16
CA THR A 165 -5.29 -11.58 -0.80
C THR A 165 -6.57 -10.77 -0.66
N ARG A 166 -7.06 -10.60 0.57
CA ARG A 166 -8.28 -9.82 0.84
C ARG A 166 -8.18 -8.37 0.35
N GLY A 167 -7.01 -7.74 0.46
CA GLY A 167 -6.75 -6.37 -0.01
C GLY A 167 -6.60 -6.22 -1.53
N ILE A 168 -6.21 -7.28 -2.25
CA ILE A 168 -6.02 -7.24 -3.71
C ILE A 168 -7.21 -7.75 -4.52
N LEU A 169 -8.12 -8.51 -3.90
CA LEU A 169 -9.14 -9.27 -4.61
C LEU A 169 -10.16 -8.38 -5.33
N LEU A 170 -10.70 -7.33 -4.68
CA LEU A 170 -11.63 -6.41 -5.34
C LEU A 170 -11.00 -5.70 -6.55
N PRO A 171 -9.83 -5.04 -6.44
CA PRO A 171 -9.22 -4.38 -7.60
C PRO A 171 -8.91 -5.34 -8.76
N ILE A 172 -8.55 -6.59 -8.47
CA ILE A 172 -8.40 -7.64 -9.51
C ILE A 172 -9.75 -7.92 -10.18
N LEU A 173 -10.82 -8.13 -9.41
CA LEU A 173 -12.16 -8.43 -9.94
C LEU A 173 -12.74 -7.28 -10.77
N GLU A 174 -12.46 -6.03 -10.39
CA GLU A 174 -12.83 -4.85 -11.17
C GLU A 174 -12.18 -4.83 -12.57
N GLN A 175 -11.06 -5.54 -12.77
CA GLN A 175 -10.47 -5.73 -14.11
C GLN A 175 -11.19 -6.78 -14.95
N LYS A 176 -12.25 -7.42 -14.44
CA LYS A 176 -13.10 -8.40 -15.13
C LYS A 176 -12.33 -9.63 -15.66
N PRO A 177 -11.57 -10.33 -14.82
CA PRO A 177 -11.02 -11.64 -15.18
C PRO A 177 -12.14 -12.64 -15.52
N ARG A 178 -11.80 -13.70 -16.26
CA ARG A 178 -12.73 -14.79 -16.57
C ARG A 178 -13.03 -15.62 -15.31
N SER A 179 -12.01 -15.88 -14.50
CA SER A 179 -12.14 -16.45 -13.16
C SER A 179 -11.00 -16.02 -12.25
N VAL A 180 -11.27 -15.99 -10.95
CA VAL A 180 -10.25 -15.91 -9.89
C VAL A 180 -10.43 -17.11 -8.98
N VAL A 181 -9.39 -17.95 -8.89
CA VAL A 181 -9.34 -19.07 -7.95
C VAL A 181 -8.43 -18.69 -6.79
N VAL A 182 -8.91 -18.79 -5.56
CA VAL A 182 -8.10 -18.60 -4.35
C VAL A 182 -7.78 -19.97 -3.76
N ALA A 183 -6.49 -20.30 -3.70
CA ALA A 183 -6.01 -21.55 -3.13
C ALA A 183 -5.37 -21.29 -1.77
N ASN A 184 -5.67 -22.11 -0.75
CA ASN A 184 -5.09 -21.93 0.58
C ASN A 184 -4.91 -23.27 1.32
N ARG A 185 -3.93 -23.33 2.23
CA ARG A 185 -3.71 -24.51 3.10
C ARG A 185 -4.92 -24.84 3.97
N SER A 186 -5.67 -23.81 4.34
CA SER A 186 -6.96 -23.86 5.02
C SER A 186 -8.05 -23.50 4.00
N PRO A 187 -8.68 -24.49 3.32
CA PRO A 187 -9.67 -24.23 2.27
C PRO A 187 -10.83 -23.35 2.74
N GLU A 188 -11.24 -23.51 4.01
CA GLU A 188 -12.33 -22.74 4.62
C GLU A 188 -12.10 -21.23 4.54
N LYS A 189 -10.85 -20.77 4.68
CA LYS A 189 -10.52 -19.33 4.56
C LYS A 189 -10.62 -18.83 3.12
N ALA A 190 -10.33 -19.70 2.15
CA ALA A 190 -10.48 -19.34 0.74
C ALA A 190 -11.96 -19.31 0.35
N GLU A 191 -12.76 -20.25 0.86
CA GLU A 191 -14.22 -20.28 0.69
C GLU A 191 -14.89 -19.03 1.24
N GLU A 192 -14.54 -18.61 2.47
CA GLU A 192 -15.01 -17.35 3.07
C GLU A 192 -14.71 -16.13 2.18
N LEU A 193 -13.52 -16.07 1.57
CA LEU A 193 -13.17 -15.00 0.62
C LEU A 193 -13.96 -15.12 -0.69
N ALA A 194 -14.16 -16.33 -1.22
CA ALA A 194 -14.92 -16.50 -2.44
C ALA A 194 -16.38 -16.05 -2.25
N GLU A 195 -17.00 -16.40 -1.12
CA GLU A 195 -18.36 -15.97 -0.76
C GLU A 195 -18.45 -14.46 -0.58
N LEU A 196 -17.51 -13.87 0.19
CA LEU A 196 -17.48 -12.43 0.45
C LEU A 196 -17.35 -11.59 -0.84
N PHE A 197 -16.68 -12.12 -1.87
CA PHE A 197 -16.43 -11.40 -3.11
C PHE A 197 -17.26 -11.88 -4.31
N ALA A 198 -18.20 -12.81 -4.10
CA ALA A 198 -19.00 -13.44 -5.17
C ALA A 198 -19.83 -12.44 -5.99
N GLU A 199 -20.28 -11.33 -5.38
CA GLU A 199 -21.04 -10.30 -6.09
C GLU A 199 -20.19 -9.44 -7.04
N PHE A 200 -18.86 -9.45 -6.88
CA PHE A 200 -17.94 -8.62 -7.67
C PHE A 200 -17.34 -9.34 -8.88
N GLY A 201 -17.49 -10.66 -8.98
CA GLY A 201 -17.04 -11.43 -10.13
C GLY A 201 -17.02 -12.94 -9.91
N ASN A 202 -16.48 -13.67 -10.88
CA ASN A 202 -16.36 -15.12 -10.82
C ASN A 202 -15.17 -15.52 -9.93
N VAL A 203 -15.42 -15.67 -8.62
CA VAL A 203 -14.44 -16.10 -7.62
C VAL A 203 -14.80 -17.49 -7.12
N SER A 204 -13.81 -18.37 -7.00
CA SER A 204 -13.95 -19.67 -6.36
C SER A 204 -12.75 -19.97 -5.46
N ALA A 205 -12.92 -20.96 -4.59
CA ALA A 205 -11.87 -21.45 -3.71
C ALA A 205 -11.42 -22.85 -4.12
N CYS A 206 -10.18 -23.21 -3.79
CA CYS A 206 -9.72 -24.59 -3.81
C CYS A 206 -8.68 -24.86 -2.71
N SER A 207 -8.47 -26.14 -2.43
CA SER A 207 -7.39 -26.66 -1.59
C SER A 207 -6.05 -26.69 -2.34
N LEU A 208 -4.95 -26.93 -1.62
CA LEU A 208 -3.64 -27.06 -2.26
C LEU A 208 -3.51 -28.36 -3.06
N GLU A 209 -4.27 -29.39 -2.70
CA GLU A 209 -4.32 -30.68 -3.39
C GLU A 209 -5.00 -30.58 -4.76
N GLU A 210 -6.01 -29.71 -4.86
CA GLU A 210 -6.75 -29.44 -6.11
C GLU A 210 -5.97 -28.54 -7.08
N LEU A 211 -4.84 -27.95 -6.66
CA LEU A 211 -4.01 -27.12 -7.54
C LEU A 211 -3.59 -27.86 -8.81
N ALA A 212 -3.38 -29.18 -8.76
CA ALA A 212 -2.92 -29.94 -9.93
C ALA A 212 -3.87 -29.83 -11.15
N GLU A 213 -5.13 -29.47 -10.93
CA GLU A 213 -6.16 -29.36 -11.96
C GLU A 213 -6.39 -27.92 -12.46
N VAL A 214 -5.72 -26.94 -11.86
CA VAL A 214 -5.93 -25.51 -12.16
C VAL A 214 -4.84 -24.96 -13.07
N GLU A 215 -5.21 -24.60 -14.30
CA GLU A 215 -4.36 -23.83 -15.21
C GLU A 215 -4.71 -22.34 -15.18
N THR A 216 -3.70 -21.47 -15.17
CA THR A 216 -3.89 -20.02 -15.07
C THR A 216 -3.08 -19.23 -16.09
N ASP A 217 -3.57 -18.03 -16.43
CA ASP A 217 -2.81 -17.00 -17.14
C ASP A 217 -1.98 -16.14 -16.16
N TRP A 218 -2.47 -15.97 -14.92
CA TRP A 218 -1.81 -15.23 -13.85
C TRP A 218 -1.73 -16.06 -12.58
N LEU A 219 -0.52 -16.32 -12.08
CA LEU A 219 -0.31 -16.97 -10.80
C LEU A 219 0.26 -15.97 -9.80
N ILE A 220 -0.52 -15.58 -8.81
CA ILE A 220 -0.17 -14.57 -7.82
C ILE A 220 0.11 -15.27 -6.49
N ASN A 221 1.33 -15.19 -5.99
CA ASN A 221 1.67 -15.67 -4.66
C ASN A 221 1.49 -14.57 -3.62
N ALA A 222 0.44 -14.70 -2.80
CA ALA A 222 0.15 -13.82 -1.67
C ALA A 222 0.47 -14.47 -0.31
N THR A 223 1.20 -15.59 -0.31
CA THR A 223 1.63 -16.28 0.91
C THR A 223 2.93 -15.69 1.46
N SER A 224 3.13 -15.81 2.77
CA SER A 224 4.43 -15.55 3.40
C SER A 224 5.42 -16.71 3.24
N ALA A 225 5.08 -17.80 2.54
CA ALA A 225 5.90 -19.00 2.43
C ALA A 225 7.23 -18.74 1.71
N SER A 226 7.26 -17.79 0.75
CA SER A 226 8.48 -17.33 0.09
C SER A 226 9.54 -16.82 1.07
N LEU A 227 9.15 -16.29 2.25
CA LEU A 227 10.10 -15.85 3.28
C LEU A 227 10.78 -17.02 4.01
N GLN A 228 10.15 -18.20 4.00
CA GLN A 228 10.63 -19.40 4.67
C GLN A 228 11.34 -20.36 3.69
N GLY A 229 11.45 -19.99 2.41
CA GLY A 229 12.02 -20.87 1.39
C GLY A 229 11.04 -21.92 0.86
N GLU A 230 9.78 -21.87 1.28
CA GLU A 230 8.77 -22.88 0.96
C GLU A 230 7.96 -22.48 -0.28
N LEU A 231 7.56 -23.49 -1.06
CA LEU A 231 6.68 -23.34 -2.21
C LEU A 231 5.43 -24.20 -2.02
N PRO A 232 4.23 -23.67 -2.33
CA PRO A 232 3.04 -24.50 -2.48
C PRO A 232 3.29 -25.60 -3.53
N PRO A 233 2.52 -26.71 -3.53
CA PRO A 233 2.73 -27.86 -4.41
C PRO A 233 2.36 -27.55 -5.88
N LEU A 234 3.07 -26.60 -6.47
CA LEU A 234 2.88 -26.11 -7.83
C LEU A 234 3.68 -26.93 -8.84
N THR A 235 3.07 -27.15 -9.99
CA THR A 235 3.70 -27.81 -11.13
C THR A 235 3.63 -26.92 -12.36
N ARG A 236 4.37 -27.27 -13.41
CA ARG A 236 4.26 -26.57 -14.70
C ARG A 236 2.85 -26.68 -15.30
N ASN A 237 2.06 -27.68 -14.95
CA ASN A 237 0.69 -27.77 -15.49
C ASN A 237 -0.18 -26.60 -15.01
N ASN A 238 0.19 -25.92 -13.92
CA ASN A 238 -0.51 -24.73 -13.48
C ASN A 238 -0.41 -23.53 -14.43
N LEU A 239 0.59 -23.51 -15.32
CA LEU A 239 0.87 -22.35 -16.16
C LEU A 239 0.41 -22.59 -17.59
N ARG A 240 -0.50 -21.73 -18.07
CA ARG A 240 -0.79 -21.67 -19.51
C ARG A 240 0.41 -21.12 -20.29
N GLN A 241 0.40 -21.35 -21.59
CA GLN A 241 1.37 -20.71 -22.47
C GLN A 241 1.24 -19.18 -22.37
N GLY A 242 2.34 -18.49 -22.07
CA GLY A 242 2.33 -17.03 -21.88
C GLY A 242 1.97 -16.58 -20.46
N ALA A 243 1.79 -17.49 -19.50
CA ALA A 243 1.41 -17.13 -18.14
C ALA A 243 2.46 -16.26 -17.44
N THR A 244 1.98 -15.38 -16.57
CA THR A 244 2.82 -14.53 -15.71
C THR A 244 2.68 -14.96 -14.26
N CYS A 245 3.80 -15.12 -13.58
CA CYS A 245 3.84 -15.34 -12.14
C CYS A 245 4.23 -14.04 -11.43
N TYR A 246 3.54 -13.72 -10.33
CA TYR A 246 3.76 -12.51 -9.53
C TYR A 246 3.87 -12.91 -8.06
N ASP A 247 5.02 -12.64 -7.42
CA ASP A 247 5.16 -12.76 -5.96
C ASP A 247 4.86 -11.42 -5.32
N LEU A 248 3.95 -11.35 -4.33
CA LEU A 248 3.76 -10.10 -3.57
C LEU A 248 4.98 -9.79 -2.70
N MET A 249 5.84 -10.79 -2.44
CA MET A 249 7.12 -10.57 -1.78
C MET A 249 8.14 -9.97 -2.74
N TYR A 250 9.07 -9.19 -2.19
CA TYR A 250 10.20 -8.64 -2.92
C TYR A 250 11.48 -8.78 -2.09
N GLY A 251 12.63 -8.74 -2.75
CA GLY A 251 13.92 -8.84 -2.08
C GLY A 251 15.09 -8.61 -3.05
N LYS A 252 16.30 -8.49 -2.51
CA LYS A 252 17.52 -8.28 -3.31
C LYS A 252 17.85 -9.44 -4.24
N GLN A 253 17.34 -10.63 -3.94
CA GLN A 253 17.50 -11.82 -4.76
C GLN A 253 16.10 -12.33 -5.15
N PRO A 254 15.96 -12.99 -6.32
CA PRO A 254 14.70 -13.59 -6.71
C PRO A 254 14.17 -14.53 -5.62
N THR A 255 12.90 -14.39 -5.25
CA THR A 255 12.25 -15.26 -4.26
C THR A 255 12.20 -16.72 -4.75
N PRO A 256 12.04 -17.71 -3.86
CA PRO A 256 11.83 -19.11 -4.26
C PRO A 256 10.71 -19.27 -5.30
N PHE A 257 9.62 -18.51 -5.16
CA PHE A 257 8.51 -18.53 -6.11
C PHE A 257 8.90 -17.96 -7.46
N CYS A 258 9.61 -16.83 -7.48
CA CYS A 258 10.12 -16.26 -8.73
C CYS A 258 11.12 -17.19 -9.43
N GLN A 259 11.96 -17.89 -8.68
CA GLN A 259 12.90 -18.89 -9.21
C GLN A 259 12.16 -20.08 -9.82
N TRP A 260 11.20 -20.65 -9.08
CA TRP A 260 10.35 -21.73 -9.58
C TRP A 260 9.59 -21.32 -10.83
N ALA A 261 9.01 -20.12 -10.87
CA ALA A 261 8.24 -19.63 -12.01
C ALA A 261 9.09 -19.59 -13.29
N ARG A 262 10.36 -19.18 -13.18
CA ARG A 262 11.31 -19.18 -14.30
C ARG A 262 11.64 -20.60 -14.75
N GLN A 263 11.86 -21.52 -13.81
CA GLN A 263 12.16 -22.93 -14.10
C GLN A 263 10.96 -23.66 -14.73
N ALA A 264 9.74 -23.32 -14.31
CA ALA A 264 8.52 -23.82 -14.92
C ALA A 264 8.34 -23.22 -16.34
N GLY A 265 8.93 -22.07 -16.65
CA GLY A 265 8.81 -21.44 -17.97
C GLY A 265 7.63 -20.48 -18.08
N ALA A 266 7.32 -19.78 -16.99
CA ALA A 266 6.48 -18.59 -17.05
C ALA A 266 7.08 -17.57 -18.02
N ALA A 267 6.23 -16.88 -18.79
CA ALA A 267 6.68 -15.84 -19.72
C ALA A 267 7.25 -14.63 -18.98
N LYS A 268 6.70 -14.33 -17.79
CA LYS A 268 7.21 -13.32 -16.86
C LYS A 268 7.18 -13.87 -15.44
N SER A 269 8.18 -13.49 -14.66
CA SER A 269 8.33 -13.81 -13.24
C SER A 269 8.67 -12.51 -12.52
N LEU A 270 7.67 -11.98 -11.81
CA LEU A 270 7.63 -10.62 -11.24
C LEU A 270 7.62 -10.70 -9.71
N ASP A 271 8.24 -9.72 -9.06
CA ASP A 271 8.27 -9.55 -7.60
C ASP A 271 7.44 -8.32 -7.18
N GLY A 272 7.19 -8.20 -5.87
CA GLY A 272 6.29 -7.18 -5.32
C GLY A 272 6.87 -5.77 -5.22
N LEU A 273 8.08 -5.52 -5.74
CA LEU A 273 8.71 -4.19 -5.64
C LEU A 273 7.90 -3.14 -6.42
N GLY A 274 7.38 -3.51 -7.59
CA GLY A 274 6.55 -2.62 -8.38
C GLY A 274 5.23 -2.28 -7.67
N MET A 275 4.53 -3.30 -7.14
CA MET A 275 3.36 -3.10 -6.28
C MET A 275 3.65 -2.17 -5.09
N LEU A 276 4.80 -2.32 -4.42
CA LEU A 276 5.21 -1.46 -3.29
C LEU A 276 5.30 0.01 -3.70
N VAL A 277 5.87 0.31 -4.87
CA VAL A 277 6.00 1.68 -5.36
C VAL A 277 4.64 2.23 -5.82
N GLU A 278 3.85 1.42 -6.50
CA GLU A 278 2.53 1.83 -7.01
C GLU A 278 1.51 2.10 -5.89
N GLN A 279 1.50 1.28 -4.83
CA GLN A 279 0.63 1.55 -3.68
C GLN A 279 1.04 2.86 -2.96
N ALA A 280 2.35 3.15 -2.90
CA ALA A 280 2.87 4.38 -2.31
C ALA A 280 2.51 5.60 -3.18
N ALA A 281 2.54 5.44 -4.50
CA ALA A 281 2.11 6.47 -5.44
C ALA A 281 0.61 6.78 -5.29
N GLU A 282 -0.21 5.77 -5.00
CA GLU A 282 -1.62 6.00 -4.69
C GLU A 282 -1.82 6.72 -3.35
N SER A 283 -1.12 6.33 -2.29
CA SER A 283 -1.17 7.06 -1.02
C SER A 283 -0.73 8.52 -1.20
N PHE A 284 0.35 8.75 -1.95
CA PHE A 284 0.83 10.09 -2.30
C PHE A 284 -0.23 10.89 -3.08
N TYR A 285 -0.90 10.26 -4.05
CA TYR A 285 -1.99 10.90 -4.79
C TYR A 285 -3.17 11.27 -3.88
N LEU A 286 -3.58 10.38 -2.97
CA LEU A 286 -4.65 10.67 -2.01
C LEU A 286 -4.31 11.87 -1.11
N TRP A 287 -3.05 12.01 -0.70
CA TRP A 287 -2.63 13.10 0.18
C TRP A 287 -2.30 14.42 -0.52
N ARG A 288 -1.73 14.35 -1.73
CA ARG A 288 -1.13 15.50 -2.42
C ARG A 288 -1.89 15.91 -3.67
N GLY A 289 -2.82 15.08 -4.15
CA GLY A 289 -3.55 15.30 -5.41
C GLY A 289 -2.68 15.21 -6.67
N ILE A 290 -1.43 14.76 -6.54
CA ILE A 290 -0.46 14.64 -7.65
C ILE A 290 -0.04 13.19 -7.74
N ARG A 291 -0.04 12.63 -8.95
CA ARG A 291 0.41 11.26 -9.21
C ARG A 291 1.87 11.28 -9.65
N PRO A 292 2.81 10.69 -8.89
CA PRO A 292 4.21 10.59 -9.30
C PRO A 292 4.38 9.56 -10.43
N ASP A 293 5.50 9.66 -11.15
CA ASP A 293 5.94 8.65 -12.12
C ASP A 293 6.78 7.60 -11.39
N THR A 294 6.28 6.36 -11.39
CA THR A 294 6.77 5.24 -10.60
C THR A 294 7.93 4.50 -11.27
N GLY A 295 8.02 4.51 -12.61
CA GLY A 295 9.02 3.77 -13.37
C GLY A 295 10.47 4.10 -12.98
N PRO A 296 10.87 5.38 -12.94
CA PRO A 296 12.20 5.79 -12.49
C PRO A 296 12.52 5.34 -11.05
N VAL A 297 11.53 5.41 -10.15
CA VAL A 297 11.71 5.02 -8.74
C VAL A 297 11.89 3.51 -8.62
N ILE A 298 11.07 2.71 -9.31
CA ILE A 298 11.20 1.25 -9.37
C ILE A 298 12.60 0.87 -9.87
N ASN A 299 13.06 1.49 -10.96
CA ASN A 299 14.38 1.21 -11.53
C ASN A 299 15.53 1.57 -10.59
N SER A 300 15.38 2.60 -9.76
CA SER A 300 16.42 3.01 -8.80
C SER A 300 16.55 2.06 -7.59
N LEU A 301 15.52 1.25 -7.33
CA LEU A 301 15.44 0.34 -6.18
C LEU A 301 15.81 -1.12 -6.53
N ARG A 302 15.98 -1.45 -7.83
CA ARG A 302 16.42 -2.76 -8.32
C ARG A 302 17.93 -2.88 -8.38
#